data_AF-A0A2W4Q2W2-F1
#
_entry.id   AF-A0A2W4Q2W2-F1
#
_cell.length_a   1.000
_cell.length_b   1.000
_cell.length_c   1.000
_cell.angle_alpha   90.00
_cell.angle_beta   90.00
_cell.angle_gamma   90.00
#
_symmetry.space_group_name_H-M   'P 1'
#
loop_
_entity.id
_entity.type
_entity.pdbx_description
1 polymer ?
#
loop_
_entity_poly.entity_id
_entity_poly.type
_entity_poly.pdbx_seq_one_letter_code
_entity_poly.pdbx_strand_id
1 'polypeptide(L)'
;MIRPMRREAFMPAGVAMLLLLVAVFFIGPRDRDVGIATTAAPEPALALDGEAEAAGSGAAPAPGVEAAGGGRMRTLIARYSARLSSEAREDDCVQAVEGVTKLLSGPGPGELSDEQVQVALNQLRRAAIDPSGDDALLASVLLVPRADTSPQDAADQLRELGQRAVVSRNPLLAWHALRACVRAGGSCPITHLEAELLQTQPQNAEAWALAAELRYGRGDAGGALAAMEHAAAAQTANWYWPESVAVIKRAMAAQTDIPYADRVATAFGAMAAAVSPWANALCQAESRSSRCWAEACLALAKLRAEHNETHLGRTLGYGLQASMQRVLGDEQGAMEAETLRLKANAAQLTGGPAMSAALTQLGLVLLAADPVQLGNFLDDIRASGEMEALRRLPQQAASSAPSRADGAAEKLRECLARSAGTEVMGGWGTEATAYRVQPGDELHITYRGGEPGEGLAIREVGPGGEVRLAEEPITHVPAAGRTLAELERDISALFGPETPSRRVTVLAIPAWREST
;
A
#
# COMPACT_ATOMS: atom_id res chain seq x y z
N MET A 1 -13.91 24.50 -35.92
CA MET A 1 -13.61 23.05 -36.05
C MET A 1 -12.61 22.69 -34.97
N ILE A 2 -13.07 22.17 -33.83
CA ILE A 2 -12.24 21.67 -32.73
C ILE A 2 -12.58 20.18 -32.59
N ARG A 3 -11.57 19.31 -32.72
CA ARG A 3 -11.71 17.86 -32.49
C ARG A 3 -11.77 17.59 -30.99
N PRO A 4 -12.66 16.72 -30.48
CA PRO A 4 -12.60 16.28 -29.10
C PRO A 4 -11.42 15.31 -28.90
N MET A 5 -10.60 15.58 -27.88
CA MET A 5 -9.60 14.63 -27.37
C MET A 5 -10.31 13.41 -26.78
N ARG A 6 -9.80 12.22 -27.10
CA ARG A 6 -10.23 10.94 -26.52
C ARG A 6 -9.91 10.94 -25.02
N ARG A 7 -10.90 10.53 -24.20
CA ARG A 7 -10.67 10.11 -22.81
C ARG A 7 -9.88 8.81 -22.83
N GLU A 8 -8.65 8.84 -22.33
CA GLU A 8 -7.87 7.64 -22.04
C GLU A 8 -8.36 7.01 -20.73
N ALA A 9 -8.39 5.68 -20.69
CA ALA A 9 -8.91 4.89 -19.59
C ALA A 9 -8.07 5.10 -18.32
N PHE A 10 -8.75 5.41 -17.21
CA PHE A 10 -8.14 5.52 -15.88
C PHE A 10 -7.89 4.10 -15.34
N MET A 11 -6.62 3.72 -15.21
CA MET A 11 -6.22 2.46 -14.58
C MET A 11 -6.27 2.64 -13.04
N PRO A 12 -6.81 1.69 -12.25
CA PRO A 12 -6.83 1.82 -10.79
C PRO A 12 -5.41 1.86 -10.23
N ALA A 13 -5.14 2.86 -9.37
CA ALA A 13 -3.82 3.19 -8.84
C ALA A 13 -3.08 2.01 -8.19
N GLY A 14 -3.81 1.02 -7.65
CA GLY A 14 -3.22 -0.19 -7.06
C GLY A 14 -2.49 -1.11 -8.07
N VAL A 15 -2.99 -1.22 -9.31
CA VAL A 15 -2.36 -2.05 -10.36
C VAL A 15 -1.16 -1.32 -10.96
N ALA A 16 -1.27 0.00 -11.13
CA ALA A 16 -0.17 0.84 -11.56
C ALA A 16 1.01 0.80 -10.56
N MET A 17 0.74 0.77 -9.25
CA MET A 17 1.78 0.68 -8.21
C MET A 17 2.52 -0.66 -8.21
N LEU A 18 1.82 -1.79 -8.41
CA LEU A 18 2.44 -3.11 -8.54
C LEU A 18 3.35 -3.17 -9.78
N LEU A 19 2.91 -2.58 -10.90
CA LEU A 19 3.69 -2.48 -12.14
C LEU A 19 4.84 -1.47 -12.05
N LEU A 20 4.69 -0.37 -11.30
CA LEU A 20 5.75 0.63 -11.09
C LEU A 20 6.86 0.07 -10.21
N LEU A 21 6.50 -0.72 -9.19
CA LEU A 21 7.46 -1.48 -8.41
C LEU A 21 8.27 -2.38 -9.35
N VAL A 22 7.64 -3.14 -10.25
CA VAL A 22 8.36 -3.97 -11.24
C VAL A 22 9.20 -3.14 -12.22
N ALA A 23 8.71 -2.01 -12.73
CA ALA A 23 9.38 -1.21 -13.76
C ALA A 23 10.64 -0.47 -13.26
N VAL A 24 10.65 0.00 -12.01
CA VAL A 24 11.84 0.63 -11.39
C VAL A 24 13.00 -0.36 -11.28
N PHE A 25 12.74 -1.67 -11.24
CA PHE A 25 13.79 -2.70 -11.13
C PHE A 25 14.48 -3.06 -12.46
N PHE A 26 13.95 -2.65 -13.62
CA PHE A 26 14.52 -3.01 -14.93
C PHE A 26 15.33 -1.90 -15.63
N ILE A 27 15.28 -0.66 -15.13
CA ILE A 27 16.05 0.44 -15.70
C ILE A 27 17.28 0.67 -14.83
N GLY A 28 18.36 -0.09 -15.09
CA GLY A 28 19.69 0.28 -14.60
C GLY A 28 20.10 1.67 -15.09
N PRO A 29 20.96 2.40 -14.35
CA PRO A 29 21.36 3.74 -14.74
C PRO A 29 22.10 3.68 -16.09
N ARG A 30 21.45 4.19 -17.14
CA ARG A 30 22.15 4.58 -18.36
C ARG A 30 22.72 5.96 -18.13
N ASP A 31 24.05 6.07 -18.22
CA ASP A 31 24.75 7.35 -18.30
C ASP A 31 24.09 8.24 -19.36
N ARG A 32 23.47 9.32 -18.91
CA ARG A 32 22.96 10.40 -19.78
C ARG A 32 23.28 11.73 -19.13
N ASP A 33 24.33 12.37 -19.66
CA ASP A 33 24.55 13.81 -19.54
C ASP A 33 23.40 14.54 -20.24
N VAL A 34 22.58 15.29 -19.50
CA VAL A 34 21.62 16.24 -20.07
C VAL A 34 21.67 17.54 -19.29
N GLY A 35 22.19 18.58 -19.94
CA GLY A 35 22.19 19.96 -19.46
C GLY A 35 20.79 20.55 -19.41
N ILE A 36 20.52 21.31 -18.35
CA ILE A 36 19.25 21.99 -18.10
C ILE A 36 19.32 23.39 -18.72
N ALA A 37 18.43 23.66 -19.69
CA ALA A 37 18.14 25.02 -20.16
C ALA A 37 16.76 25.44 -19.63
N THR A 38 16.73 26.54 -18.92
CA THR A 38 15.54 27.19 -18.35
C THR A 38 14.90 28.12 -19.37
N THR A 39 13.59 28.01 -19.60
CA THR A 39 12.80 29.03 -20.30
C THR A 39 11.46 29.26 -19.62
N ALA A 40 11.15 30.53 -19.42
CA ALA A 40 10.04 31.09 -18.66
C ALA A 40 8.67 30.91 -19.33
N ALA A 41 7.63 30.94 -18.49
CA ALA A 41 6.22 30.97 -18.86
C ALA A 41 5.75 32.36 -19.31
N PRO A 42 4.61 32.44 -20.02
CA PRO A 42 3.74 33.61 -19.99
C PRO A 42 2.32 33.27 -19.47
N GLU A 43 1.82 34.13 -18.59
CA GLU A 43 0.38 34.34 -18.34
C GLU A 43 -0.31 34.93 -19.60
N PRO A 44 -1.64 34.81 -19.74
CA PRO A 44 -2.48 35.95 -19.30
C PRO A 44 -3.91 35.62 -18.81
N ALA A 45 -4.34 36.42 -17.81
CA ALA A 45 -5.56 37.25 -17.70
C ALA A 45 -7.00 36.78 -18.09
N LEU A 46 -7.90 36.93 -17.09
CA LEU A 46 -9.24 37.58 -17.06
C LEU A 46 -10.36 37.17 -18.07
N ALA A 47 -11.55 36.79 -17.55
CA ALA A 47 -12.74 37.66 -17.47
C ALA A 47 -14.00 36.93 -16.92
N LEU A 48 -15.00 37.74 -16.55
CA LEU A 48 -16.16 37.55 -15.68
C LEU A 48 -17.46 37.05 -16.36
N ASP A 49 -18.43 36.76 -15.48
CA ASP A 49 -19.91 36.91 -15.55
C ASP A 49 -20.82 35.77 -16.05
N GLY A 50 -21.91 35.57 -15.29
CA GLY A 50 -23.15 34.94 -15.77
C GLY A 50 -24.02 34.27 -14.68
N GLU A 51 -24.93 35.04 -14.06
CA GLU A 51 -26.05 34.57 -13.23
C GLU A 51 -27.11 33.79 -14.06
N ALA A 52 -27.83 32.85 -13.43
CA ALA A 52 -29.27 32.65 -13.64
C ALA A 52 -29.89 31.69 -12.58
N GLU A 53 -30.89 32.19 -11.86
CA GLU A 53 -31.84 31.44 -11.05
C GLU A 53 -32.76 30.53 -11.89
N ALA A 54 -33.24 29.42 -11.32
CA ALA A 54 -34.63 28.98 -11.48
C ALA A 54 -35.04 27.98 -10.38
N ALA A 55 -36.16 28.28 -9.73
CA ALA A 55 -36.86 27.48 -8.74
C ALA A 55 -37.73 26.38 -9.38
N GLY A 56 -38.08 25.35 -8.59
CA GLY A 56 -39.17 24.43 -8.93
C GLY A 56 -39.37 23.25 -7.98
N SER A 57 -40.42 23.34 -7.13
CA SER A 57 -41.46 22.33 -6.82
C SER A 57 -41.02 20.84 -6.75
N GLY A 58 -41.14 20.10 -5.65
CA GLY A 58 -42.28 19.95 -4.76
C GLY A 58 -43.00 18.60 -5.01
N ALA A 59 -42.82 17.60 -4.12
CA ALA A 59 -43.76 16.48 -3.92
C ALA A 59 -43.38 15.68 -2.65
N ALA A 60 -44.34 15.51 -1.74
CA ALA A 60 -44.22 14.69 -0.53
C ALA A 60 -44.60 13.22 -0.82
N PRO A 61 -43.93 12.22 -0.25
CA PRO A 61 -44.37 10.83 -0.32
C PRO A 61 -45.27 10.45 0.86
N ALA A 62 -46.18 9.50 0.59
CA ALA A 62 -47.15 8.93 1.52
C ALA A 62 -46.48 8.08 2.62
N PRO A 63 -47.11 7.92 3.81
CA PRO A 63 -46.58 7.13 4.89
C PRO A 63 -47.00 5.66 4.72
N GLY A 64 -46.04 4.75 4.75
CA GLY A 64 -46.37 3.33 4.77
C GLY A 64 -45.14 2.45 4.83
N VAL A 65 -44.93 1.85 6.00
CA VAL A 65 -44.06 0.70 6.27
C VAL A 65 -42.57 1.05 6.39
N GLU A 66 -42.12 1.43 7.60
CA GLU A 66 -40.80 1.01 8.14
C GLU A 66 -40.62 1.51 9.58
N ALA A 67 -40.50 0.58 10.53
CA ALA A 67 -40.11 0.89 11.92
C ALA A 67 -39.20 -0.20 12.52
N ALA A 68 -38.65 -1.10 11.68
CA ALA A 68 -37.79 -2.20 12.12
C ALA A 68 -36.29 -1.96 11.85
N GLY A 69 -35.93 -1.01 10.97
CA GLY A 69 -34.54 -0.71 10.59
C GLY A 69 -33.75 0.10 11.64
N GLY A 70 -34.36 1.15 12.20
CA GLY A 70 -33.69 2.09 13.10
C GLY A 70 -33.16 1.48 14.41
N GLY A 71 -33.83 0.45 14.96
CA GLY A 71 -33.38 -0.23 16.17
C GLY A 71 -32.13 -1.11 15.97
N ARG A 72 -32.01 -1.73 14.79
CA ARG A 72 -30.88 -2.61 14.44
C ARG A 72 -29.60 -1.79 14.20
N MET A 73 -29.73 -0.63 13.55
CA MET A 73 -28.62 0.27 13.27
C MET A 73 -28.08 0.94 14.54
N ARG A 74 -28.95 1.41 15.44
CA ARG A 74 -28.53 1.94 16.76
C ARG A 74 -27.75 0.91 17.58
N THR A 75 -28.15 -0.36 17.52
CA THR A 75 -27.45 -1.47 18.20
C THR A 75 -26.07 -1.74 17.59
N LEU A 76 -25.92 -1.63 16.26
CA LEU A 76 -24.64 -1.75 15.56
C LEU A 76 -23.68 -0.62 15.92
N ILE A 77 -24.17 0.62 15.94
CA ILE A 77 -23.38 1.79 16.33
C ILE A 77 -22.96 1.71 17.80
N ALA A 78 -23.84 1.27 18.70
CA ALA A 78 -23.52 1.08 20.13
C ALA A 78 -22.44 0.00 20.34
N ARG A 79 -22.51 -1.13 19.63
CA ARG A 79 -21.47 -2.18 19.70
C ARG A 79 -20.14 -1.74 19.09
N TYR A 80 -20.20 -0.98 17.99
CA TYR A 80 -18.99 -0.45 17.34
C TYR A 80 -18.31 0.60 18.23
N SER A 81 -19.10 1.47 18.86
CA SER A 81 -18.63 2.45 19.85
C SER A 81 -17.93 1.76 21.02
N ALA A 82 -18.56 0.75 21.63
CA ALA A 82 -17.99 0.00 22.75
C ALA A 82 -16.66 -0.72 22.42
N ARG A 83 -16.46 -1.12 21.16
CA ARG A 83 -15.20 -1.74 20.70
C ARG A 83 -14.09 -0.71 20.46
N LEU A 84 -14.44 0.48 19.97
CA LEU A 84 -13.48 1.58 19.82
C LEU A 84 -13.02 2.10 21.20
N SER A 85 -13.90 2.08 22.22
CA SER A 85 -13.57 2.48 23.58
C SER A 85 -12.50 1.61 24.26
N SER A 86 -12.31 0.36 23.82
CA SER A 86 -11.26 -0.51 24.37
C SER A 86 -9.86 -0.29 23.77
N GLU A 87 -9.75 0.49 22.69
CA GLU A 87 -8.51 0.68 21.92
C GLU A 87 -7.99 2.13 21.91
N ALA A 88 -8.81 3.12 22.30
CA ALA A 88 -8.47 4.56 22.28
C ALA A 88 -8.10 5.13 23.66
N ARG A 89 -7.41 6.28 23.68
CA ARG A 89 -7.23 7.08 24.91
C ARG A 89 -8.59 7.57 25.42
N GLU A 90 -8.78 7.50 26.74
CA GLU A 90 -10.09 7.58 27.40
C GLU A 90 -10.82 8.92 27.14
N ASP A 91 -10.12 10.04 27.09
CA ASP A 91 -10.73 11.38 27.04
C ASP A 91 -11.26 11.78 25.64
N ASP A 92 -10.55 11.47 24.56
CA ASP A 92 -10.95 11.83 23.18
C ASP A 92 -12.06 10.91 22.65
N CYS A 93 -12.05 9.65 23.11
CA CYS A 93 -13.13 8.70 22.81
C CYS A 93 -14.45 9.15 23.46
N VAL A 94 -14.41 9.66 24.69
CA VAL A 94 -15.60 10.16 25.39
C VAL A 94 -16.25 11.31 24.63
N GLN A 95 -15.49 12.29 24.13
CA GLN A 95 -16.05 13.41 23.36
C GLN A 95 -16.65 12.97 22.02
N ALA A 96 -16.01 12.03 21.32
CA ALA A 96 -16.51 11.51 20.05
C ALA A 96 -17.78 10.67 20.23
N VAL A 97 -17.80 9.84 21.27
CA VAL A 97 -18.96 9.05 21.68
C VAL A 97 -20.09 9.97 22.12
N GLU A 98 -19.83 11.04 22.86
CA GLU A 98 -20.83 12.07 23.20
C GLU A 98 -21.36 12.80 21.97
N GLY A 99 -20.51 13.12 21.00
CA GLY A 99 -20.91 13.76 19.74
C GLY A 99 -21.89 12.88 18.95
N VAL A 100 -21.57 11.60 18.80
CA VAL A 100 -22.48 10.65 18.13
C VAL A 100 -23.70 10.34 18.98
N THR A 101 -23.57 10.27 20.30
CA THR A 101 -24.73 10.10 21.19
C THR A 101 -25.68 11.28 21.09
N LYS A 102 -25.18 12.52 20.99
CA LYS A 102 -26.00 13.72 20.74
C LYS A 102 -26.67 13.68 19.36
N LEU A 103 -25.94 13.26 18.32
CA LEU A 103 -26.48 13.06 16.96
C LEU A 103 -27.60 12.01 16.93
N LEU A 104 -27.43 10.92 17.68
CA LEU A 104 -28.42 9.85 17.83
C LEU A 104 -29.59 10.22 18.77
N SER A 105 -29.40 11.22 19.64
CA SER A 105 -30.38 11.69 20.63
C SER A 105 -31.14 12.96 20.20
N GLY A 106 -30.92 13.43 18.97
CA GLY A 106 -31.62 14.59 18.41
C GLY A 106 -33.15 14.43 18.39
N PRO A 107 -33.91 15.54 18.41
CA PRO A 107 -35.35 15.52 18.66
C PRO A 107 -36.14 15.05 17.43
N GLY A 108 -36.43 13.75 17.39
CA GLY A 108 -37.46 13.17 16.53
C GLY A 108 -37.07 11.81 15.95
N PRO A 109 -38.02 10.87 15.79
CA PRO A 109 -37.83 9.60 15.09
C PRO A 109 -37.76 9.80 13.57
N GLY A 110 -37.06 10.84 13.11
CA GLY A 110 -36.66 10.94 11.72
C GLY A 110 -35.56 9.92 11.47
N GLU A 111 -35.73 9.07 10.47
CA GLU A 111 -34.68 8.17 10.02
C GLU A 111 -33.46 9.01 9.68
N LEU A 112 -32.36 8.78 10.40
CA LEU A 112 -31.06 9.30 9.97
C LEU A 112 -30.83 8.75 8.57
N SER A 113 -30.54 9.62 7.61
CA SER A 113 -30.17 9.13 6.29
C SER A 113 -28.92 8.26 6.40
N ASP A 114 -28.77 7.27 5.52
CA ASP A 114 -27.57 6.44 5.47
C ASP A 114 -26.29 7.29 5.38
N GLU A 115 -26.39 8.45 4.72
CA GLU A 115 -25.32 9.45 4.65
C GLU A 115 -24.98 10.04 6.03
N GLN A 116 -25.96 10.45 6.83
CA GLN A 116 -25.72 10.96 8.19
C GLN A 116 -25.12 9.91 9.12
N VAL A 117 -25.57 8.65 9.00
CA VAL A 117 -24.98 7.52 9.74
C VAL A 117 -23.53 7.31 9.33
N GLN A 118 -23.24 7.35 8.03
CA GLN A 118 -21.89 7.17 7.52
C GLN A 118 -20.96 8.31 7.94
N VAL A 119 -21.44 9.57 7.93
CA VAL A 119 -20.70 10.73 8.43
C VAL A 119 -20.38 10.58 9.92
N ALA A 120 -21.35 10.20 10.75
CA ALA A 120 -21.15 10.01 12.19
C ALA A 120 -20.16 8.85 12.50
N LEU A 121 -20.25 7.74 11.75
CA LEU A 121 -19.29 6.64 11.86
C LEU A 121 -17.89 7.04 11.41
N ASN A 122 -17.77 7.86 10.36
CA ASN A 122 -16.48 8.38 9.90
C ASN A 122 -15.87 9.35 10.93
N GLN A 123 -16.68 10.20 11.58
CA GLN A 123 -16.23 11.07 12.66
C GLN A 123 -15.76 10.29 13.90
N LEU A 124 -16.49 9.25 14.32
CA LEU A 124 -16.05 8.34 15.39
C LEU A 124 -14.74 7.64 15.05
N ARG A 125 -14.60 7.17 13.81
CA ARG A 125 -13.36 6.54 13.34
C ARG A 125 -12.21 7.53 13.38
N ARG A 126 -12.40 8.77 12.94
CA ARG A 126 -11.36 9.80 12.97
C ARG A 126 -10.93 10.13 14.40
N ALA A 127 -11.88 10.26 15.32
CA ALA A 127 -11.55 10.55 16.72
C ALA A 127 -10.93 9.36 17.47
N ALA A 128 -11.34 8.12 17.15
CA ALA A 128 -10.69 6.93 17.69
C ALA A 128 -9.29 6.68 17.10
N ILE A 129 -9.04 7.21 15.90
CA ILE A 129 -7.75 7.20 15.24
C ILE A 129 -7.14 8.61 15.32
N ASP A 130 -7.32 9.37 16.42
CA ASP A 130 -6.61 10.64 16.54
C ASP A 130 -5.11 10.30 16.58
N PRO A 131 -4.37 10.58 15.50
CA PRO A 131 -2.94 10.34 15.50
C PRO A 131 -2.39 11.19 16.64
N SER A 132 -1.39 10.68 17.36
CA SER A 132 -0.63 11.60 18.20
C SER A 132 -0.22 12.79 17.34
N GLY A 133 -0.19 14.02 17.89
CA GLY A 133 0.20 15.19 17.09
C GLY A 133 1.52 14.97 16.34
N ASP A 134 2.39 14.11 16.89
CA ASP A 134 3.64 13.65 16.30
C ASP A 134 3.44 12.77 15.05
N ASP A 135 2.48 11.84 15.06
CA ASP A 135 2.16 10.98 13.91
C ASP A 135 1.59 11.80 12.73
N ALA A 136 0.71 12.77 13.02
CA ALA A 136 0.16 13.66 11.99
C ALA A 136 1.24 14.52 11.35
N LEU A 137 2.12 15.11 12.18
CA LEU A 137 3.23 15.94 11.72
C LEU A 137 4.29 15.12 10.98
N LEU A 138 4.60 13.91 11.44
CA LEU A 138 5.51 13.02 10.73
C LEU A 138 4.95 12.65 9.36
N ALA A 139 3.66 12.29 9.28
CA ALA A 139 3.05 11.95 8.00
C ALA A 139 3.01 13.12 7.02
N SER A 140 2.79 14.36 7.49
CA SER A 140 2.83 15.54 6.61
C SER A 140 4.21 15.81 6.03
N VAL A 141 5.27 15.38 6.71
CA VAL A 141 6.65 15.45 6.22
C VAL A 141 6.98 14.28 5.27
N LEU A 142 6.43 13.09 5.51
CA LEU A 142 6.67 11.89 4.71
C LEU A 142 5.89 11.87 3.39
N LEU A 143 4.63 12.31 3.42
CA LEU A 143 3.83 12.52 2.23
C LEU A 143 4.29 13.85 1.64
N VAL A 144 5.11 13.77 0.57
CA VAL A 144 5.71 14.88 -0.21
C VAL A 144 4.99 16.21 -0.02
N PRO A 145 5.72 17.33 0.25
CA PRO A 145 5.11 18.63 0.46
C PRO A 145 4.10 18.90 -0.65
N ARG A 146 2.86 19.06 -0.20
CA ARG A 146 1.71 19.51 -0.98
C ARG A 146 2.16 20.64 -1.92
N ALA A 147 1.74 20.60 -3.18
CA ALA A 147 2.12 21.61 -4.17
C ALA A 147 1.74 23.04 -3.73
N ASP A 148 0.79 23.14 -2.80
CA ASP A 148 0.29 24.34 -2.14
C ASP A 148 1.02 24.71 -0.82
N THR A 149 1.90 23.87 -0.27
CA THR A 149 2.66 24.20 0.93
C THR A 149 3.74 25.23 0.60
N SER A 150 3.68 26.40 1.24
CA SER A 150 4.73 27.41 1.06
C SER A 150 6.08 26.89 1.58
N PRO A 151 7.22 27.31 1.02
CA PRO A 151 8.54 26.92 1.53
C PRO A 151 8.73 27.26 3.02
N GLN A 152 8.09 28.33 3.49
CA GLN A 152 8.13 28.75 4.89
C GLN A 152 7.34 27.79 5.78
N ASP A 153 6.12 27.42 5.39
CA ASP A 153 5.30 26.47 6.14
C ASP A 153 5.98 25.10 6.22
N ALA A 154 6.59 24.64 5.12
CA ALA A 154 7.38 23.41 5.11
C ALA A 154 8.57 23.50 6.09
N ALA A 155 9.29 24.63 6.10
CA ALA A 155 10.39 24.83 7.04
C ALA A 155 9.92 24.89 8.50
N ASP A 156 8.76 25.50 8.76
CA ASP A 156 8.17 25.60 10.09
C ASP A 156 7.69 24.23 10.60
N GLN A 157 7.04 23.43 9.76
CA GLN A 157 6.67 22.04 10.06
C GLN A 157 7.90 21.18 10.36
N LEU A 158 8.96 21.31 9.58
CA LEU A 158 10.21 20.58 9.82
C LEU A 158 10.89 21.00 11.12
N ARG A 159 10.85 22.29 11.47
CA ARG A 159 11.38 22.78 12.74
C ARG A 159 10.58 22.24 13.91
N GLU A 160 9.25 22.23 13.82
CA GLU A 160 8.39 21.65 14.84
C GLU A 160 8.65 20.14 14.99
N LEU A 161 8.76 19.41 13.88
CA LEU A 161 9.04 17.96 13.91
C LEU A 161 10.39 17.69 14.57
N GLY A 162 11.41 18.49 14.24
CA GLY A 162 12.72 18.40 14.87
C GLY A 162 12.67 18.66 16.38
N GLN A 163 11.94 19.68 16.83
CA GLN A 163 11.78 19.96 18.26
C GLN A 163 11.05 18.83 18.99
N ARG A 164 9.96 18.32 18.42
CA ARG A 164 9.22 17.19 19.00
C ARG A 164 10.05 15.91 19.03
N ALA A 165 10.84 15.62 18.00
CA ALA A 165 11.76 14.49 17.98
C ALA A 165 12.75 14.54 19.14
N VAL A 166 13.30 15.72 19.43
CA VAL A 166 14.22 15.95 20.54
C VAL A 166 13.53 15.78 21.90
N VAL A 167 12.35 16.38 22.08
CA VAL A 167 11.63 16.34 23.36
C VAL A 167 11.13 14.93 23.68
N SER A 168 10.57 14.24 22.68
CA SER A 168 10.05 12.88 22.84
C SER A 168 11.13 11.81 22.92
N ARG A 169 12.36 12.12 22.46
CA ARG A 169 13.44 11.15 22.24
C ARG A 169 12.99 9.97 21.37
N ASN A 170 12.06 10.21 20.45
CA ASN A 170 11.53 9.18 19.58
C ASN A 170 12.47 9.00 18.37
N PRO A 171 13.14 7.85 18.23
CA PRO A 171 14.11 7.61 17.17
C PRO A 171 13.49 7.67 15.76
N LEU A 172 12.22 7.30 15.61
CA LEU A 172 11.50 7.40 14.33
C LEU A 172 11.33 8.85 13.89
N LEU A 173 10.92 9.72 14.83
CA LEU A 173 10.75 11.15 14.55
C LEU A 173 12.12 11.78 14.27
N ALA A 174 13.14 11.45 15.08
CA ALA A 174 14.50 11.98 14.90
C ALA A 174 15.08 11.58 13.54
N TRP A 175 14.92 10.31 13.15
CA TRP A 175 15.33 9.79 11.84
C TRP A 175 14.72 10.57 10.69
N HIS A 176 13.39 10.69 10.66
CA HIS A 176 12.70 11.34 9.54
C HIS A 176 12.85 12.85 9.54
N ALA A 177 12.85 13.50 10.72
CA ALA A 177 13.17 14.92 10.85
C ALA A 177 14.54 15.19 10.25
N LEU A 178 15.56 14.45 10.69
CA LEU A 178 16.93 14.61 10.23
C LEU A 178 17.04 14.42 8.71
N ARG A 179 16.43 13.37 8.16
CA ARG A 179 16.42 13.09 6.71
C ARG A 179 15.75 14.21 5.91
N ALA A 180 14.63 14.73 6.41
CA ALA A 180 13.90 15.80 5.75
C ALA A 180 14.68 17.13 5.82
N CYS A 181 15.38 17.39 6.93
CA CYS A 181 16.27 18.55 7.04
C CYS A 181 17.42 18.53 6.06
N VAL A 182 18.00 17.35 5.79
CA VAL A 182 19.07 17.20 4.79
C VAL A 182 18.55 17.63 3.42
N ARG A 183 17.37 17.13 3.03
CA ARG A 183 16.72 17.45 1.76
C ARG A 183 16.36 18.94 1.65
N ALA A 184 15.98 19.56 2.77
CA ALA A 184 15.62 20.97 2.84
C ALA A 184 16.82 21.93 2.94
N GLY A 185 18.06 21.43 2.95
CA GLY A 185 19.26 22.28 2.97
C GLY A 185 19.58 22.91 4.33
N GLY A 186 19.13 22.33 5.46
CA GLY A 186 19.67 22.68 6.78
C GLY A 186 18.89 23.66 7.64
N SER A 187 17.59 23.88 7.38
CA SER A 187 16.73 24.80 8.16
C SER A 187 16.38 24.35 9.58
N CYS A 188 16.96 23.25 10.08
CA CYS A 188 16.58 22.61 11.34
C CYS A 188 17.79 22.38 12.27
N PRO A 189 17.58 22.01 13.55
CA PRO A 189 18.66 21.78 14.52
C PRO A 189 19.39 20.45 14.25
N ILE A 190 20.02 20.32 13.07
CA ILE A 190 20.63 19.08 12.55
C ILE A 190 21.57 18.44 13.57
N THR A 191 22.48 19.21 14.18
CA THR A 191 23.48 18.66 15.12
C THR A 191 22.82 18.04 16.35
N HIS A 192 21.73 18.63 16.85
CA HIS A 192 21.01 18.07 17.99
C HIS A 192 20.23 16.82 17.59
N LEU A 193 19.59 16.83 16.41
CA LEU A 193 18.87 15.67 15.90
C LEU A 193 19.81 14.49 15.60
N GLU A 194 20.97 14.76 15.03
CA GLU A 194 22.03 13.77 14.80
C GLU A 194 22.47 13.17 16.14
N ALA A 195 22.78 14.00 17.13
CA ALA A 195 23.20 13.51 18.45
C ALA A 195 22.11 12.67 19.14
N GLU A 196 20.86 13.13 19.13
CA GLU A 196 19.72 12.41 19.74
C GLU A 196 19.48 11.06 19.04
N LEU A 197 19.50 11.04 17.70
CA LEU A 197 19.33 9.83 16.92
C LEU A 197 20.44 8.81 17.23
N LEU A 198 21.71 9.23 17.20
CA LEU A 198 22.84 8.34 17.47
C LEU A 198 22.89 7.89 18.93
N GLN A 199 22.41 8.71 19.87
CA GLN A 199 22.30 8.33 21.28
C GLN A 199 21.20 7.29 21.51
N THR A 200 20.04 7.45 20.86
CA THR A 200 18.91 6.52 21.00
C THR A 200 19.08 5.26 20.15
N GLN A 201 19.90 5.30 19.10
CA GLN A 201 20.08 4.23 18.13
C GLN A 201 21.56 3.96 17.79
N PRO A 202 22.43 3.72 18.79
CA PRO A 202 23.87 3.56 18.56
C PRO A 202 24.22 2.30 17.77
N GLN A 203 23.30 1.33 17.67
CA GLN A 203 23.49 0.04 16.98
C GLN A 203 22.71 -0.07 15.67
N ASN A 204 22.16 1.05 15.17
CA ASN A 204 21.44 1.08 13.91
C ASN A 204 22.34 1.66 12.80
N ALA A 205 22.67 0.84 11.81
CA ALA A 205 23.53 1.20 10.68
C ALA A 205 22.96 2.34 9.85
N GLU A 206 21.63 2.38 9.68
CA GLU A 206 20.98 3.41 8.88
C GLU A 206 21.13 4.78 9.56
N ALA A 207 20.97 4.84 10.89
CA ALA A 207 21.22 6.04 11.71
C ALA A 207 22.62 6.61 11.47
N TRP A 208 23.64 5.75 11.53
CA TRP A 208 25.03 6.13 11.27
C TRP A 208 25.30 6.51 9.81
N ALA A 209 24.68 5.82 8.84
CA ALA A 209 24.82 6.16 7.42
C ALA A 209 24.22 7.55 7.11
N LEU A 210 23.10 7.91 7.74
CA LEU A 210 22.52 9.25 7.65
C LEU A 210 23.40 10.31 8.36
N ALA A 211 24.05 9.97 9.47
CA ALA A 211 25.03 10.86 10.10
C ALA A 211 26.26 11.08 9.19
N ALA A 212 26.74 10.02 8.52
CA ALA A 212 27.79 10.15 7.51
C ALA A 212 27.38 11.09 6.39
N GLU A 213 26.11 11.01 5.96
CA GLU A 213 25.54 11.91 4.95
C GLU A 213 25.65 13.38 5.30
N LEU A 214 25.18 13.69 6.50
CA LEU A 214 25.18 15.04 7.03
C LEU A 214 26.57 15.60 7.20
N ARG A 215 27.49 14.81 7.77
CA ARG A 215 28.87 15.23 7.99
C ARG A 215 29.56 15.51 6.67
N TYR A 216 29.39 14.64 5.69
CA TYR A 216 29.94 14.83 4.36
C TYR A 216 29.38 16.10 3.69
N GLY A 217 28.06 16.30 3.73
CA GLY A 217 27.40 17.50 3.19
C GLY A 217 27.87 18.81 3.84
N ARG A 218 28.36 18.76 5.08
CA ARG A 218 28.97 19.91 5.79
C ARG A 218 30.49 20.06 5.54
N GLY A 219 31.08 19.24 4.66
CA GLY A 219 32.51 19.24 4.38
C GLY A 219 33.37 18.51 5.41
N ASP A 220 32.77 17.81 6.38
CA ASP A 220 33.47 16.98 7.35
C ASP A 220 33.64 15.55 6.83
N ALA A 221 34.51 15.40 5.83
CA ALA A 221 34.77 14.10 5.20
C ALA A 221 35.35 13.05 6.19
N GLY A 222 36.17 13.49 7.14
CA GLY A 222 36.75 12.63 8.16
C GLY A 222 35.70 12.10 9.14
N GLY A 223 34.84 12.98 9.67
CA GLY A 223 33.73 12.58 10.51
C GLY A 223 32.66 11.77 9.78
N ALA A 224 32.51 11.97 8.46
CA ALA A 224 31.65 11.16 7.61
C ALA A 224 32.18 9.73 7.45
N LEU A 225 33.47 9.56 7.18
CA LEU A 225 34.10 8.23 7.11
C LEU A 225 33.96 7.50 8.45
N ALA A 226 34.27 8.17 9.57
CA ALA A 226 34.11 7.59 10.90
C ALA A 226 32.66 7.15 11.18
N ALA A 227 31.68 7.95 10.77
CA ALA A 227 30.26 7.56 10.88
C ALA A 227 29.93 6.35 9.99
N MET A 228 30.51 6.25 8.79
CA MET A 228 30.34 5.08 7.91
C MET A 228 30.99 3.82 8.50
N GLU A 229 32.15 3.94 9.14
CA GLU A 229 32.79 2.84 9.88
C GLU A 229 31.92 2.38 11.06
N HIS A 230 31.29 3.31 11.78
CA HIS A 230 30.29 2.97 12.80
C HIS A 230 29.05 2.29 12.20
N ALA A 231 28.58 2.75 11.03
CA ALA A 231 27.47 2.11 10.32
C ALA A 231 27.82 0.66 9.94
N ALA A 232 29.02 0.43 9.45
CA ALA A 232 29.54 -0.89 9.11
C ALA A 232 29.67 -1.84 10.31
N ALA A 233 29.93 -1.29 11.50
CA ALA A 233 30.09 -2.07 12.74
C ALA A 233 28.79 -2.23 13.55
N ALA A 234 27.68 -1.66 13.09
CA ALA A 234 26.39 -1.72 13.77
C ALA A 234 25.79 -3.14 13.73
N GLN A 235 24.87 -3.44 14.66
CA GLN A 235 24.23 -4.77 14.77
C GLN A 235 22.96 -4.91 13.94
N THR A 236 22.33 -3.79 13.57
CA THR A 236 21.04 -3.77 12.88
C THR A 236 21.05 -2.76 11.74
N ALA A 237 20.22 -2.96 10.73
CA ALA A 237 20.02 -2.01 9.64
C ALA A 237 18.52 -1.71 9.50
N ASN A 238 18.02 -0.82 10.34
CA ASN A 238 16.60 -0.48 10.41
C ASN A 238 16.36 0.97 9.92
N TRP A 239 15.62 1.12 8.83
CA TRP A 239 15.23 2.41 8.27
C TRP A 239 13.78 2.84 8.62
N TYR A 240 13.18 2.14 9.58
CA TYR A 240 11.86 2.33 10.17
C TYR A 240 10.69 2.15 9.22
N TRP A 241 10.80 1.20 8.31
CA TRP A 241 9.81 1.08 7.24
C TRP A 241 8.42 0.67 7.75
N PRO A 242 8.24 -0.38 8.58
CA PRO A 242 6.91 -0.78 9.03
C PRO A 242 6.27 0.28 9.95
N GLU A 243 7.06 0.95 10.79
CA GLU A 243 6.59 2.05 11.63
C GLU A 243 6.09 3.22 10.77
N SER A 244 6.84 3.59 9.74
CA SER A 244 6.48 4.70 8.87
C SER A 244 5.22 4.42 8.06
N VAL A 245 5.05 3.18 7.56
CA VAL A 245 3.80 2.75 6.92
C VAL A 245 2.62 2.90 7.89
N ALA A 246 2.77 2.47 9.13
CA ALA A 246 1.73 2.59 10.14
C ALA A 246 1.39 4.05 10.47
N VAL A 247 2.39 4.92 10.57
CA VAL A 247 2.20 6.37 10.81
C VAL A 247 1.46 7.03 9.65
N ILE A 248 1.93 6.85 8.42
CA ILE A 248 1.31 7.44 7.22
C ILE A 248 -0.14 6.99 7.11
N LYS A 249 -0.41 5.69 7.29
CA LYS A 249 -1.77 5.14 7.25
C LYS A 249 -2.68 5.80 8.29
N ARG A 250 -2.22 5.93 9.54
CA ARG A 250 -3.01 6.52 10.64
C ARG A 250 -3.28 8.00 10.37
N ALA A 251 -2.29 8.76 9.95
CA ALA A 251 -2.47 10.16 9.61
C ALA A 251 -3.42 10.37 8.42
N MET A 252 -3.33 9.54 7.36
CA MET A 252 -4.29 9.58 6.26
C MET A 252 -5.72 9.26 6.73
N ALA A 253 -5.88 8.31 7.65
CA ALA A 253 -7.19 7.96 8.19
C ALA A 253 -7.81 9.12 8.99
N ALA A 254 -6.98 9.96 9.61
CA ALA A 254 -7.42 11.14 10.35
C ALA A 254 -7.74 12.33 9.44
N GLN A 255 -6.99 12.49 8.34
CA GLN A 255 -7.06 13.67 7.48
C GLN A 255 -7.92 13.49 6.22
N THR A 256 -8.26 12.25 5.84
CA THR A 256 -8.92 11.95 4.56
C THR A 256 -10.04 10.91 4.71
N ASP A 257 -10.98 10.92 3.78
CA ASP A 257 -12.02 9.87 3.63
C ASP A 257 -11.59 8.72 2.71
N ILE A 258 -10.33 8.70 2.28
CA ILE A 258 -9.78 7.67 1.38
C ILE A 258 -10.01 6.29 2.00
N PRO A 259 -10.51 5.28 1.26
CA PRO A 259 -10.72 3.92 1.76
C PRO A 259 -9.48 3.32 2.42
N TYR A 260 -9.69 2.41 3.37
CA TYR A 260 -8.58 1.79 4.12
C TYR A 260 -7.52 1.16 3.19
N ALA A 261 -7.94 0.37 2.21
CA ALA A 261 -7.06 -0.29 1.25
C ALA A 261 -6.17 0.73 0.50
N ASP A 262 -6.76 1.82 0.03
CA ASP A 262 -6.06 2.89 -0.69
C ASP A 262 -5.07 3.64 0.21
N ARG A 263 -5.41 3.86 1.48
CA ARG A 263 -4.45 4.45 2.45
C ARG A 263 -3.26 3.54 2.71
N VAL A 264 -3.50 2.23 2.81
CA VAL A 264 -2.40 1.26 2.99
C VAL A 264 -1.54 1.23 1.73
N ALA A 265 -2.13 1.11 0.54
CA ALA A 265 -1.40 1.16 -0.72
C ALA A 265 -0.57 2.45 -0.84
N THR A 266 -1.17 3.60 -0.53
CA THR A 266 -0.47 4.90 -0.53
C THR A 266 0.69 4.92 0.46
N ALA A 267 0.50 4.40 1.68
CA ALA A 267 1.56 4.35 2.69
C ALA A 267 2.75 3.48 2.26
N PHE A 268 2.47 2.30 1.68
CA PHE A 268 3.50 1.42 1.12
C PHE A 268 4.24 2.10 -0.04
N GLY A 269 3.50 2.71 -0.97
CA GLY A 269 4.07 3.42 -2.12
C GLY A 269 4.95 4.60 -1.70
N ALA A 270 4.47 5.42 -0.76
CA ALA A 270 5.24 6.52 -0.19
C ALA A 270 6.54 6.02 0.45
N MET A 271 6.50 4.93 1.22
CA MET A 271 7.69 4.39 1.87
C MET A 271 8.66 3.70 0.91
N ALA A 272 8.17 3.05 -0.15
CA ALA A 272 9.02 2.53 -1.22
C ALA A 272 9.74 3.66 -1.96
N ALA A 273 9.07 4.78 -2.23
CA ALA A 273 9.69 5.96 -2.83
C ALA A 273 10.62 6.72 -1.87
N ALA A 274 10.39 6.60 -0.56
CA ALA A 274 11.18 7.26 0.47
C ALA A 274 12.57 6.64 0.67
N VAL A 275 12.88 5.51 0.03
CA VAL A 275 14.20 4.87 0.13
C VAL A 275 15.29 5.82 -0.36
N SER A 276 16.22 6.17 0.53
CA SER A 276 17.30 7.10 0.20
C SER A 276 18.37 6.39 -0.63
N PRO A 277 18.60 6.78 -1.91
CA PRO A 277 19.74 6.27 -2.67
C PRO A 277 21.07 6.88 -2.19
N TRP A 278 21.03 7.82 -1.23
CA TRP A 278 22.16 8.71 -0.97
C TRP A 278 23.36 7.98 -0.38
N ALA A 279 23.17 7.10 0.61
CA ALA A 279 24.28 6.30 1.14
C ALA A 279 25.00 5.52 0.03
N ASN A 280 24.25 5.01 -0.96
CA ASN A 280 24.83 4.33 -2.11
C ASN A 280 25.59 5.31 -3.02
N ALA A 281 25.04 6.50 -3.26
CA ALA A 281 25.68 7.53 -4.06
C ALA A 281 26.99 8.03 -3.41
N LEU A 282 26.98 8.31 -2.10
CA LEU A 282 28.18 8.68 -1.34
C LEU A 282 29.22 7.56 -1.41
N CYS A 283 28.81 6.33 -1.12
CA CYS A 283 29.72 5.19 -1.20
C CYS A 283 30.34 5.05 -2.59
N GLN A 284 29.56 5.20 -3.67
CA GLN A 284 30.08 5.13 -5.03
C GLN A 284 31.04 6.28 -5.35
N ALA A 285 30.77 7.50 -4.87
CA ALA A 285 31.62 8.65 -5.09
C ALA A 285 32.96 8.51 -4.36
N GLU A 286 32.93 8.29 -3.05
CA GLU A 286 34.12 8.35 -2.20
C GLU A 286 35.01 7.11 -2.30
N SER A 287 34.42 5.95 -2.58
CA SER A 287 35.18 4.69 -2.66
C SER A 287 36.14 4.65 -3.85
N ARG A 288 35.87 5.42 -4.92
CA ARG A 288 36.77 5.53 -6.08
C ARG A 288 38.08 6.22 -5.73
N SER A 289 38.06 7.13 -4.76
CA SER A 289 39.21 7.90 -4.31
C SER A 289 39.85 7.36 -3.03
N SER A 290 39.16 6.49 -2.28
CA SER A 290 39.63 6.01 -0.99
C SER A 290 39.25 4.57 -0.75
N ARG A 291 40.27 3.73 -0.51
CA ARG A 291 40.09 2.33 -0.13
C ARG A 291 39.35 2.17 1.21
N CYS A 292 39.59 3.05 2.18
CA CYS A 292 38.89 3.00 3.48
C CYS A 292 37.38 3.20 3.31
N TRP A 293 36.97 4.12 2.43
CA TRP A 293 35.56 4.29 2.07
C TRP A 293 34.99 3.03 1.42
N ALA A 294 35.71 2.42 0.48
CA ALA A 294 35.30 1.20 -0.19
C ALA A 294 35.08 0.03 0.79
N GLU A 295 35.98 -0.14 1.76
CA GLU A 295 35.89 -1.18 2.79
C GLU A 295 34.74 -0.94 3.77
N ALA A 296 34.57 0.30 4.27
CA ALA A 296 33.45 0.65 5.15
C ALA A 296 32.10 0.47 4.44
N CYS A 297 31.99 0.94 3.21
CA CYS A 297 30.78 0.78 2.39
C CYS A 297 30.49 -0.69 2.05
N LEU A 298 31.53 -1.50 1.79
CA LEU A 298 31.36 -2.95 1.59
C LEU A 298 30.80 -3.62 2.84
N ALA A 299 31.30 -3.27 4.02
CA ALA A 299 30.83 -3.83 5.28
C ALA A 299 29.38 -3.40 5.59
N LEU A 300 29.02 -2.13 5.38
CA LEU A 300 27.63 -1.67 5.46
C LEU A 300 26.72 -2.44 4.47
N ALA A 301 27.19 -2.67 3.24
CA ALA A 301 26.43 -3.38 2.23
C ALA A 301 26.10 -4.82 2.64
N LYS A 302 27.07 -5.53 3.22
CA LYS A 302 26.89 -6.87 3.78
C LYS A 302 25.89 -6.86 4.94
N LEU A 303 26.04 -5.91 5.86
CA LEU A 303 25.12 -5.74 6.99
C LEU A 303 23.68 -5.52 6.51
N ARG A 304 23.45 -4.67 5.49
CA ARG A 304 22.13 -4.48 4.87
C ARG A 304 21.60 -5.76 4.22
N ALA A 305 22.44 -6.47 3.48
CA ALA A 305 22.05 -7.71 2.80
C ALA A 305 21.59 -8.79 3.80
N GLU A 306 22.23 -8.87 4.96
CA GLU A 306 21.97 -9.86 5.99
C GLU A 306 20.83 -9.44 6.94
N HIS A 307 20.85 -8.18 7.40
CA HIS A 307 20.07 -7.71 8.55
C HIS A 307 19.04 -6.63 8.25
N ASN A 308 18.85 -6.20 6.99
CA ASN A 308 17.76 -5.28 6.69
C ASN A 308 16.39 -5.98 6.77
N GLU A 309 15.43 -5.28 7.37
CA GLU A 309 14.07 -5.79 7.60
C GLU A 309 13.24 -5.95 6.32
N THR A 310 13.63 -5.29 5.23
CA THR A 310 12.89 -5.33 3.96
C THR A 310 13.67 -6.07 2.87
N HIS A 311 12.93 -6.68 1.95
CA HIS A 311 13.47 -7.25 0.72
C HIS A 311 14.21 -6.20 -0.10
N LEU A 312 13.61 -5.01 -0.25
CA LEU A 312 14.20 -3.90 -0.99
C LEU A 312 15.55 -3.48 -0.40
N GLY A 313 15.63 -3.30 0.92
CA GLY A 313 16.87 -2.95 1.61
C GLY A 313 17.96 -4.03 1.45
N ARG A 314 17.59 -5.32 1.46
CA ARG A 314 18.52 -6.41 1.18
C ARG A 314 19.05 -6.39 -0.26
N THR A 315 18.17 -6.21 -1.24
CA THR A 315 18.55 -6.11 -2.66
C THR A 315 19.47 -4.91 -2.92
N LEU A 316 19.23 -3.78 -2.24
CA LEU A 316 20.12 -2.62 -2.27
C LEU A 316 21.47 -2.93 -1.62
N GLY A 317 21.49 -3.70 -0.52
CA GLY A 317 22.70 -4.22 0.09
C GLY A 317 23.56 -5.02 -0.89
N TYR A 318 22.99 -6.02 -1.57
CA TYR A 318 23.72 -6.79 -2.57
C TYR A 318 24.23 -5.94 -3.75
N GLY A 319 23.41 -5.00 -4.24
CA GLY A 319 23.83 -4.08 -5.31
C GLY A 319 25.02 -3.21 -4.90
N LEU A 320 25.00 -2.68 -3.67
CA LEU A 320 26.12 -1.91 -3.13
C LEU A 320 27.35 -2.80 -2.92
N GLN A 321 27.17 -4.02 -2.40
CA GLN A 321 28.25 -4.98 -2.19
C GLN A 321 28.99 -5.27 -3.51
N ALA A 322 28.25 -5.58 -4.57
CA ALA A 322 28.81 -5.81 -5.89
C ALA A 322 29.57 -4.58 -6.40
N SER A 323 29.05 -3.37 -6.19
CA SER A 323 29.74 -2.13 -6.57
C SER A 323 31.06 -1.94 -5.81
N MET A 324 31.08 -2.17 -4.50
CA MET A 324 32.27 -1.95 -3.68
C MET A 324 33.35 -3.01 -3.94
N GLN A 325 32.96 -4.25 -4.21
CA GLN A 325 33.89 -5.31 -4.60
C GLN A 325 34.61 -4.98 -5.91
N ARG A 326 33.91 -4.45 -6.93
CA ARG A 326 34.56 -3.99 -8.17
C ARG A 326 35.56 -2.86 -7.92
N VAL A 327 35.21 -1.89 -7.08
CA VAL A 327 36.11 -0.79 -6.69
C VAL A 327 37.38 -1.33 -6.00
N LEU A 328 37.25 -2.39 -5.21
CA LEU A 328 38.36 -3.07 -4.55
C LEU A 328 39.12 -4.06 -5.46
N GLY A 329 38.69 -4.26 -6.71
CA GLY A 329 39.29 -5.20 -7.67
C GLY A 329 38.91 -6.67 -7.46
N ASP A 330 37.89 -6.95 -6.65
CA ASP A 330 37.36 -8.29 -6.38
C ASP A 330 36.18 -8.61 -7.33
N GLU A 331 36.49 -8.91 -8.60
CA GLU A 331 35.47 -9.21 -9.61
C GLU A 331 34.66 -10.47 -9.28
N GLN A 332 35.31 -11.48 -8.68
CA GLN A 332 34.62 -12.72 -8.28
C GLN A 332 33.59 -12.44 -7.20
N GLY A 333 33.98 -11.72 -6.14
CA GLY A 333 33.06 -11.31 -5.11
C GLY A 333 31.90 -10.48 -5.68
N ALA A 334 32.18 -9.56 -6.61
CA ALA A 334 31.15 -8.74 -7.24
C ALA A 334 30.13 -9.58 -8.02
N MET A 335 30.56 -10.60 -8.75
CA MET A 335 29.68 -11.55 -9.43
C MET A 335 28.84 -12.38 -8.45
N GLU A 336 29.42 -12.79 -7.32
CA GLU A 336 28.69 -13.52 -6.27
C GLU A 336 27.60 -12.65 -5.65
N ALA A 337 27.90 -11.40 -5.30
CA ALA A 337 26.92 -10.46 -4.78
C ALA A 337 25.80 -10.19 -5.79
N GLU A 338 26.12 -10.03 -7.07
CA GLU A 338 25.12 -9.87 -8.13
C GLU A 338 24.25 -11.12 -8.30
N THR A 339 24.84 -12.30 -8.20
CA THR A 339 24.11 -13.57 -8.21
C THR A 339 23.15 -13.67 -7.03
N LEU A 340 23.57 -13.26 -5.84
CA LEU A 340 22.70 -13.20 -4.65
C LEU A 340 21.57 -12.20 -4.83
N ARG A 341 21.84 -11.02 -5.43
CA ARG A 341 20.82 -10.02 -5.79
C ARG A 341 19.77 -10.60 -6.73
N LEU A 342 20.21 -11.27 -7.80
CA LEU A 342 19.33 -11.92 -8.77
C LEU A 342 18.52 -13.04 -8.12
N LYS A 343 19.13 -13.85 -7.25
CA LYS A 343 18.43 -14.89 -6.47
C LYS A 343 17.40 -14.30 -5.51
N ALA A 344 17.70 -13.18 -4.85
CA ALA A 344 16.76 -12.49 -3.98
C ALA A 344 15.54 -12.02 -4.79
N ASN A 345 15.76 -11.28 -5.88
CA ASN A 345 14.69 -10.81 -6.75
C ASN A 345 13.91 -11.98 -7.38
N ALA A 346 14.61 -13.04 -7.80
CA ALA A 346 13.97 -14.23 -8.33
C ALA A 346 13.15 -14.95 -7.25
N ALA A 347 13.62 -15.08 -6.01
CA ALA A 347 12.84 -15.69 -4.92
C ALA A 347 11.52 -14.93 -4.66
N GLN A 348 11.48 -13.62 -4.93
CA GLN A 348 10.26 -12.82 -4.89
C GLN A 348 9.31 -13.17 -6.05
N LEU A 349 9.84 -13.28 -7.27
CA LEU A 349 9.05 -13.52 -8.50
C LEU A 349 8.66 -15.00 -8.71
N THR A 350 9.55 -15.91 -8.34
CA THR A 350 9.52 -17.34 -8.65
C THR A 350 9.44 -18.21 -7.40
N GLY A 351 9.08 -17.65 -6.24
CA GLY A 351 9.06 -18.34 -4.92
C GLY A 351 8.06 -19.51 -4.80
N GLY A 352 7.67 -20.11 -5.93
CA GLY A 352 6.78 -21.23 -6.04
C GLY A 352 5.34 -20.88 -5.68
N PRO A 353 4.48 -21.91 -5.60
CA PRO A 353 3.08 -21.74 -5.21
C PRO A 353 2.91 -21.04 -3.86
N ALA A 354 3.88 -21.21 -2.95
CA ALA A 354 3.84 -20.61 -1.62
C ALA A 354 4.01 -19.08 -1.64
N MET A 355 4.93 -18.53 -2.43
CA MET A 355 5.10 -17.07 -2.54
C MET A 355 3.97 -16.44 -3.34
N SER A 356 3.50 -17.10 -4.41
CA SER A 356 2.32 -16.65 -5.15
C SER A 356 1.08 -16.61 -4.23
N ALA A 357 0.88 -17.63 -3.39
CA ALA A 357 -0.16 -17.63 -2.38
C ALA A 357 0.07 -16.51 -1.34
N ALA A 358 1.30 -16.28 -0.89
CA ALA A 358 1.62 -15.20 0.04
C ALA A 358 1.35 -13.81 -0.54
N LEU A 359 1.70 -13.55 -1.81
CA LEU A 359 1.41 -12.30 -2.51
C LEU A 359 -0.08 -12.13 -2.80
N THR A 360 -0.78 -13.21 -3.11
CA THR A 360 -2.24 -13.20 -3.24
C THR A 360 -2.88 -12.89 -1.89
N GLN A 361 -2.41 -13.51 -0.81
CA GLN A 361 -2.87 -13.24 0.55
C GLN A 361 -2.49 -11.84 1.00
N LEU A 362 -1.32 -11.31 0.65
CA LEU A 362 -0.97 -9.91 0.89
C LEU A 362 -1.92 -9.00 0.13
N GLY A 363 -2.18 -9.30 -1.15
CA GLY A 363 -3.21 -8.63 -1.93
C GLY A 363 -4.55 -8.66 -1.22
N LEU A 364 -4.97 -9.81 -0.69
CA LEU A 364 -6.19 -9.91 0.12
C LEU A 364 -6.10 -9.16 1.45
N VAL A 365 -4.97 -9.11 2.15
CA VAL A 365 -4.82 -8.31 3.37
C VAL A 365 -4.92 -6.81 3.05
N LEU A 366 -4.31 -6.40 1.94
CA LEU A 366 -4.35 -5.02 1.44
C LEU A 366 -5.74 -4.65 0.93
N LEU A 367 -6.42 -5.55 0.20
CA LEU A 367 -7.72 -5.33 -0.44
C LEU A 367 -8.91 -5.58 0.49
N ALA A 368 -8.87 -6.62 1.32
CA ALA A 368 -9.92 -6.96 2.28
C ALA A 368 -9.94 -6.05 3.51
N ALA A 369 -8.97 -5.13 3.60
CA ALA A 369 -8.96 -4.04 4.56
C ALA A 369 -9.02 -4.49 6.03
N ASP A 370 -8.43 -5.63 6.38
CA ASP A 370 -8.37 -6.11 7.78
C ASP A 370 -7.23 -5.39 8.54
N PRO A 371 -7.54 -4.47 9.48
CA PRO A 371 -6.51 -3.73 10.19
C PRO A 371 -5.67 -4.58 11.14
N VAL A 372 -6.23 -5.67 11.65
CA VAL A 372 -5.54 -6.57 12.58
C VAL A 372 -4.50 -7.39 11.82
N GLN A 373 -4.86 -7.93 10.66
CA GLN A 373 -3.92 -8.69 9.83
C GLN A 373 -2.77 -7.80 9.34
N LEU A 374 -3.04 -6.57 8.92
CA LEU A 374 -1.97 -5.65 8.57
C LEU A 374 -1.08 -5.33 9.77
N GLY A 375 -1.65 -5.10 10.96
CA GLY A 375 -0.88 -4.86 12.18
C GLY A 375 0.08 -6.01 12.48
N ASN A 376 -0.45 -7.24 12.52
CA ASN A 376 0.36 -8.45 12.72
C ASN A 376 1.45 -8.62 11.65
N PHE A 377 1.14 -8.32 10.39
CA PHE A 377 2.11 -8.37 9.31
C PHE A 377 3.25 -7.36 9.51
N LEU A 378 2.94 -6.10 9.83
CA LEU A 378 3.96 -5.07 10.09
C LEU A 378 4.81 -5.41 11.34
N ASP A 379 4.21 -6.01 12.36
CA ASP A 379 4.93 -6.48 13.55
C ASP A 379 5.87 -7.66 13.22
N ASP A 380 5.45 -8.59 12.36
CA ASP A 380 6.31 -9.67 11.87
C ASP A 380 7.47 -9.13 11.02
N ILE A 381 7.26 -8.10 10.20
CA ILE A 381 8.36 -7.43 9.47
C ILE A 381 9.39 -6.91 10.47
N ARG A 382 8.95 -6.21 11.52
CA ARG A 382 9.85 -5.67 12.55
C ARG A 382 10.62 -6.78 13.26
N ALA A 383 9.95 -7.88 13.59
CA ALA A 383 10.51 -8.94 14.41
C ALA A 383 11.41 -9.92 13.62
N SER A 384 11.09 -10.18 12.35
CA SER A 384 11.70 -11.28 11.58
C SER A 384 12.06 -10.91 10.14
N GLY A 385 11.72 -9.71 9.68
CA GLY A 385 11.91 -9.25 8.31
C GLY A 385 10.78 -9.66 7.36
N GLU A 386 10.65 -8.90 6.27
CA GLU A 386 9.58 -8.99 5.28
C GLU A 386 9.41 -10.37 4.67
N MET A 387 10.51 -11.04 4.33
CA MET A 387 10.42 -12.36 3.72
C MET A 387 9.82 -13.40 4.66
N GLU A 388 10.13 -13.34 5.95
CA GLU A 388 9.58 -14.26 6.94
C GLU A 388 8.13 -13.89 7.29
N ALA A 389 7.82 -12.59 7.40
CA ALA A 389 6.46 -12.09 7.56
C ALA A 389 5.54 -12.59 6.43
N LEU A 390 6.00 -12.49 5.17
CA LEU A 390 5.28 -13.00 4.00
C LEU A 390 5.06 -14.52 4.07
N ARG A 391 6.03 -15.30 4.57
CA ARG A 391 5.86 -16.75 4.74
C ARG A 391 4.84 -17.12 5.80
N ARG A 392 4.71 -16.32 6.86
CA ARG A 392 3.72 -16.53 7.94
C ARG A 392 2.33 -16.06 7.57
N LEU A 393 2.20 -15.12 6.64
CA LEU A 393 0.94 -14.50 6.29
C LEU A 393 -0.17 -15.50 5.92
N PRO A 394 0.05 -16.56 5.11
CA PRO A 394 -0.99 -17.57 4.85
C PRO A 394 -1.43 -18.34 6.10
N GLN A 395 -0.52 -18.57 7.05
CA GLN A 395 -0.82 -19.26 8.31
C GLN A 395 -1.63 -18.36 9.25
N GLN A 396 -1.30 -17.07 9.28
CA GLN A 396 -2.06 -16.06 10.00
C GLN A 396 -3.44 -15.87 9.40
N ALA A 397 -3.55 -15.82 8.07
CA ALA A 397 -4.83 -15.74 7.37
C ALA A 397 -5.68 -16.98 7.66
N ALA A 398 -5.09 -18.18 7.72
CA ALA A 398 -5.81 -19.41 8.07
C ALA A 398 -6.24 -19.49 9.54
N SER A 399 -5.47 -18.93 10.47
CA SER A 399 -5.82 -18.92 11.90
C SER A 399 -6.75 -17.77 12.29
N SER A 400 -6.71 -16.66 11.56
CA SER A 400 -7.62 -15.52 11.71
C SER A 400 -8.88 -15.66 10.86
N ALA A 401 -8.86 -16.52 9.83
CA ALA A 401 -10.05 -16.97 9.11
C ALA A 401 -11.06 -17.40 10.17
N PRO A 402 -12.16 -16.65 10.30
CA PRO A 402 -13.00 -16.87 11.44
C PRO A 402 -13.55 -18.30 11.41
N SER A 403 -13.53 -18.97 12.56
CA SER A 403 -14.59 -19.94 12.87
C SER A 403 -16.00 -19.29 12.78
N ARG A 404 -16.10 -17.98 12.50
CA ARG A 404 -17.34 -17.27 12.14
C ARG A 404 -17.93 -17.69 10.78
N ALA A 405 -17.26 -18.48 9.94
CA ALA A 405 -18.02 -19.19 8.89
C ALA A 405 -19.11 -20.06 9.55
N ASP A 406 -18.83 -20.65 10.71
CA ASP A 406 -19.85 -21.34 11.50
C ASP A 406 -20.77 -20.32 12.19
N GLY A 407 -20.26 -19.32 12.90
CA GLY A 407 -21.14 -18.38 13.65
C GLY A 407 -22.06 -17.47 12.80
N ALA A 408 -21.62 -17.03 11.62
CA ALA A 408 -22.42 -16.18 10.72
C ALA A 408 -23.32 -17.03 9.81
N ALA A 409 -22.86 -18.18 9.31
CA ALA A 409 -23.73 -19.11 8.59
C ALA A 409 -24.73 -19.80 9.51
N GLU A 410 -24.42 -20.06 10.79
CA GLU A 410 -25.37 -20.56 11.79
C GLU A 410 -26.43 -19.50 12.09
N LYS A 411 -26.05 -18.24 12.31
CA LYS A 411 -27.01 -17.14 12.51
C LYS A 411 -27.83 -16.85 11.25
N LEU A 412 -27.24 -16.99 10.05
CA LEU A 412 -27.95 -16.87 8.79
C LEU A 412 -28.87 -18.07 8.56
N ARG A 413 -28.47 -19.31 8.89
CA ARG A 413 -29.32 -20.52 8.92
C ARG A 413 -30.45 -20.39 9.92
N GLU A 414 -30.20 -19.86 11.11
CA GLU A 414 -31.20 -19.66 12.16
C GLU A 414 -32.17 -18.51 11.81
N CYS A 415 -31.72 -17.54 11.00
CA CYS A 415 -32.59 -16.53 10.38
C CYS A 415 -33.42 -17.12 9.23
N LEU A 416 -32.79 -17.91 8.36
CA LEU A 416 -33.41 -18.53 7.18
C LEU A 416 -34.41 -19.64 7.55
N ALA A 417 -34.10 -20.45 8.57
CA ALA A 417 -34.97 -21.49 9.13
C ALA A 417 -36.17 -20.91 9.88
N ARG A 418 -36.06 -19.67 10.39
CA ARG A 418 -37.20 -18.93 10.96
C ARG A 418 -38.09 -18.30 9.88
N SER A 419 -37.56 -18.02 8.70
CA SER A 419 -38.30 -17.38 7.60
C SER A 419 -38.82 -18.34 6.52
N ALA A 420 -38.28 -19.55 6.41
CA ALA A 420 -38.65 -20.50 5.38
C ALA A 420 -38.88 -21.89 5.99
N GLY A 421 -40.14 -22.31 6.01
CA GLY A 421 -40.49 -23.70 6.22
C GLY A 421 -40.19 -24.52 4.97
N THR A 422 -38.92 -24.79 4.68
CA THR A 422 -38.50 -25.87 3.76
C THR A 422 -37.00 -26.18 3.90
N GLU A 423 -36.71 -27.48 3.85
CA GLU A 423 -35.41 -28.13 3.98
C GLU A 423 -34.46 -27.79 2.80
N VAL A 424 -33.18 -27.49 3.08
CA VAL A 424 -32.13 -27.42 2.05
C VAL A 424 -30.87 -28.15 2.54
N MET A 425 -30.43 -29.14 1.75
CA MET A 425 -29.19 -29.89 1.94
C MET A 425 -28.05 -29.37 1.04
N GLY A 426 -26.87 -29.13 1.65
CA GLY A 426 -25.54 -29.51 1.12
C GLY A 426 -24.80 -28.65 0.09
N GLY A 427 -23.69 -28.01 0.52
CA GLY A 427 -22.33 -28.22 -0.04
C GLY A 427 -21.77 -27.32 -1.17
N TRP A 428 -20.70 -26.56 -0.82
CA TRP A 428 -19.72 -25.82 -1.66
C TRP A 428 -20.16 -24.47 -2.25
N GLY A 429 -19.24 -23.49 -2.27
CA GLY A 429 -19.50 -22.08 -2.56
C GLY A 429 -20.06 -21.84 -3.97
N THR A 430 -21.36 -21.52 -4.03
CA THR A 430 -22.19 -21.41 -5.24
C THR A 430 -22.27 -20.00 -5.84
N GLU A 431 -21.65 -18.98 -5.22
CA GLU A 431 -21.92 -17.59 -5.62
C GLU A 431 -21.34 -17.22 -7.00
N ALA A 432 -20.20 -17.81 -7.41
CA ALA A 432 -19.60 -17.51 -8.72
C ALA A 432 -20.24 -18.29 -9.89
N THR A 433 -20.77 -19.50 -9.65
CA THR A 433 -21.35 -20.32 -10.72
C THR A 433 -22.72 -19.84 -11.20
N ALA A 434 -23.41 -19.02 -10.41
CA ALA A 434 -24.68 -18.41 -10.78
C ALA A 434 -24.54 -17.08 -11.55
N TYR A 435 -23.32 -16.54 -11.67
CA TYR A 435 -23.09 -15.28 -12.39
C TYR A 435 -23.40 -15.44 -13.88
N ARG A 436 -24.30 -14.60 -14.41
CA ARG A 436 -24.63 -14.54 -15.83
C ARG A 436 -23.80 -13.46 -16.51
N VAL A 437 -22.93 -13.88 -17.42
CA VAL A 437 -22.02 -13.01 -18.18
C VAL A 437 -22.81 -12.02 -19.04
N GLN A 438 -22.41 -10.75 -19.00
CA GLN A 438 -23.00 -9.65 -19.77
C GLN A 438 -22.00 -9.08 -20.80
N PRO A 439 -22.47 -8.42 -21.87
CA PRO A 439 -21.60 -7.64 -22.75
C PRO A 439 -20.80 -6.58 -21.98
N GLY A 440 -19.51 -6.48 -22.28
CA GLY A 440 -18.57 -5.59 -21.59
C GLY A 440 -17.89 -6.18 -20.36
N ASP A 441 -18.33 -7.36 -19.87
CA ASP A 441 -17.61 -8.06 -18.80
C ASP A 441 -16.19 -8.45 -19.28
N GLU A 442 -15.24 -8.46 -18.35
CA GLU A 442 -13.88 -8.90 -18.61
C GLU A 442 -13.71 -10.34 -18.11
N LEU A 443 -13.36 -11.24 -19.02
CA LEU A 443 -13.09 -12.63 -18.69
C LEU A 443 -11.58 -12.87 -18.64
N HIS A 444 -11.13 -13.38 -17.50
CA HIS A 444 -9.77 -13.85 -17.31
C HIS A 444 -9.78 -15.37 -17.46
N ILE A 445 -9.12 -15.84 -18.52
CA ILE A 445 -9.00 -17.26 -18.79
C ILE A 445 -7.54 -17.65 -18.53
N THR A 446 -7.35 -18.44 -17.49
CA THR A 446 -6.05 -19.01 -17.14
C THR A 446 -6.08 -20.49 -17.49
N TYR A 447 -5.10 -20.94 -18.27
CA TYR A 447 -4.91 -22.37 -18.51
C TYR A 447 -3.49 -22.77 -18.12
N ARG A 448 -3.35 -23.95 -17.52
CA ARG A 448 -2.05 -24.50 -17.12
C ARG A 448 -1.73 -25.74 -17.94
N GLY A 449 -0.81 -25.64 -18.89
CA GLY A 449 -0.26 -26.78 -19.62
C GLY A 449 0.85 -27.48 -18.82
N GLY A 450 1.07 -28.78 -19.03
CA GLY A 450 2.10 -29.57 -18.35
C GLY A 450 3.56 -29.31 -18.80
N GLU A 451 3.78 -28.38 -19.73
CA GLU A 451 5.09 -27.90 -20.21
C GLU A 451 5.13 -26.37 -20.04
N PRO A 452 6.30 -25.70 -20.01
CA PRO A 452 6.43 -24.35 -19.46
C PRO A 452 5.78 -23.31 -20.37
N GLY A 453 4.50 -23.06 -20.13
CA GLY A 453 3.68 -22.03 -20.74
C GLY A 453 2.41 -21.88 -19.92
N GLU A 454 2.46 -21.05 -18.87
CA GLU A 454 1.24 -20.50 -18.28
C GLU A 454 0.79 -19.35 -19.18
N GLY A 455 -0.33 -19.51 -19.87
CA GLY A 455 -0.95 -18.45 -20.65
C GLY A 455 -2.07 -17.80 -19.85
N LEU A 456 -1.99 -16.47 -19.66
CA LEU A 456 -3.10 -15.66 -19.17
C LEU A 456 -3.71 -14.92 -20.37
N ALA A 457 -4.95 -15.25 -20.71
CA ALA A 457 -5.70 -14.53 -21.73
C ALA A 457 -6.80 -13.69 -21.06
N ILE A 458 -6.62 -12.37 -21.09
CA ILE A 458 -7.64 -11.40 -20.70
C ILE A 458 -8.48 -11.07 -21.94
N ARG A 459 -9.80 -11.27 -21.89
CA ARG A 459 -10.70 -11.06 -23.03
C ARG A 459 -11.97 -10.33 -22.60
N GLU A 460 -12.26 -9.23 -23.27
CA GLU A 460 -13.53 -8.53 -23.14
C GLU A 460 -14.64 -9.28 -23.87
N VAL A 461 -15.83 -9.37 -23.26
CA VAL A 461 -17.03 -9.90 -23.91
C VAL A 461 -17.53 -8.87 -24.91
N GLY A 462 -17.46 -9.21 -26.19
CA GLY A 462 -17.84 -8.32 -27.28
C GLY A 462 -19.30 -7.85 -27.20
N PRO A 463 -19.68 -6.82 -27.98
CA PRO A 463 -21.04 -6.29 -27.97
C PRO A 463 -22.11 -7.30 -28.41
N GLY A 464 -21.74 -8.38 -29.11
CA GLY A 464 -22.61 -9.51 -29.43
C GLY A 464 -22.61 -10.63 -28.39
N GLY A 465 -21.89 -10.46 -27.27
CA GLY A 465 -21.77 -11.46 -26.23
C GLY A 465 -20.72 -12.54 -26.48
N GLU A 466 -19.86 -12.38 -27.49
CA GLU A 466 -18.86 -13.37 -27.87
C GLU A 466 -17.49 -13.16 -27.22
N VAL A 467 -16.81 -14.26 -26.90
CA VAL A 467 -15.44 -14.29 -26.38
C VAL A 467 -14.51 -14.83 -27.46
N ARG A 468 -13.39 -14.13 -27.70
CA ARG A 468 -12.41 -14.50 -28.74
C ARG A 468 -11.13 -15.07 -28.11
N LEU A 469 -10.84 -16.34 -28.40
CA LEU A 469 -9.61 -17.00 -27.95
C LEU A 469 -8.51 -16.80 -29.01
N ALA A 470 -7.29 -16.43 -28.61
CA ALA A 470 -6.27 -15.95 -29.55
C ALA A 470 -5.14 -16.95 -29.89
N GLU A 471 -5.10 -18.12 -29.26
CA GLU A 471 -3.94 -19.04 -29.39
C GLU A 471 -4.16 -20.24 -30.32
N GLU A 472 -5.39 -20.49 -30.78
CA GLU A 472 -5.69 -21.42 -31.89
C GLU A 472 -6.63 -20.69 -32.90
N PRO A 473 -7.14 -21.30 -34.01
CA PRO A 473 -7.89 -20.52 -34.99
C PRO A 473 -9.04 -19.81 -34.28
N ILE A 474 -9.21 -18.51 -34.56
CA ILE A 474 -10.07 -17.59 -33.81
C ILE A 474 -11.43 -18.26 -33.58
N THR A 475 -11.61 -18.80 -32.38
CA THR A 475 -12.83 -19.53 -32.02
C THR A 475 -13.67 -18.60 -31.18
N HIS A 476 -14.92 -18.48 -31.56
CA HIS A 476 -15.90 -17.63 -30.91
C HIS A 476 -16.72 -18.49 -29.96
N VAL A 477 -16.69 -18.15 -28.67
CA VAL A 477 -17.55 -18.78 -27.67
C VAL A 477 -18.65 -17.79 -27.29
N PRO A 478 -19.95 -18.13 -27.50
CA PRO A 478 -21.04 -17.28 -27.02
C PRO A 478 -21.08 -17.34 -25.49
N ALA A 479 -21.00 -16.18 -24.85
CA ALA A 479 -20.92 -16.03 -23.39
C ALA A 479 -22.10 -15.30 -22.78
N ALA A 480 -22.69 -14.32 -23.48
CA ALA A 480 -23.81 -13.55 -22.94
C ALA A 480 -24.98 -14.44 -22.49
N GLY A 481 -25.46 -14.19 -21.27
CA GLY A 481 -26.60 -14.90 -20.68
C GLY A 481 -26.29 -16.30 -20.17
N ARG A 482 -25.06 -16.80 -20.36
CA ARG A 482 -24.59 -18.07 -19.83
C ARG A 482 -24.01 -17.91 -18.44
N THR A 483 -24.08 -19.00 -17.68
CA THR A 483 -23.40 -19.10 -16.39
C THR A 483 -21.90 -19.36 -16.58
N LEU A 484 -21.10 -19.00 -15.57
CA LEU A 484 -19.66 -19.26 -15.59
C LEU A 484 -19.34 -20.77 -15.77
N ALA A 485 -20.12 -21.64 -15.13
CA ALA A 485 -19.95 -23.09 -15.22
C ALA A 485 -20.27 -23.65 -16.63
N GLU A 486 -21.20 -23.03 -17.35
CA GLU A 486 -21.49 -23.40 -18.74
C GLU A 486 -20.36 -22.96 -19.68
N LEU A 487 -19.76 -21.81 -19.43
CA LEU A 487 -18.61 -21.31 -20.19
C LEU A 487 -17.35 -22.14 -19.97
N GLU A 488 -17.05 -22.49 -18.71
CA GLU A 488 -15.93 -23.38 -18.37
C GLU A 488 -16.04 -24.71 -19.10
N ARG A 489 -17.23 -25.33 -19.10
CA ARG A 489 -17.48 -26.61 -19.78
C ARG A 489 -17.21 -26.53 -21.28
N ASP A 490 -17.70 -25.49 -21.94
CA ASP A 490 -17.56 -25.34 -23.39
C ASP A 490 -16.13 -25.01 -23.79
N ILE A 491 -15.45 -24.13 -23.03
CA ILE A 491 -14.05 -23.81 -23.25
C ILE A 491 -13.19 -25.06 -23.02
N SER A 492 -13.44 -25.84 -21.98
CA SER A 492 -12.76 -27.13 -21.74
C SER A 492 -12.99 -28.13 -22.89
N ALA A 493 -14.18 -28.15 -23.48
CA ALA A 493 -14.48 -29.03 -24.62
C ALA A 493 -13.68 -28.66 -25.89
N LEU A 494 -13.34 -27.38 -26.10
CA LEU A 494 -12.52 -26.93 -27.22
C LEU A 494 -11.07 -27.45 -27.14
N PHE A 495 -10.55 -27.70 -25.94
CA PHE A 495 -9.16 -28.16 -25.75
C PHE A 495 -8.98 -29.69 -25.80
N GLY A 496 -10.07 -30.45 -25.98
CA GLY A 496 -10.07 -31.91 -26.18
C GLY A 496 -9.71 -32.74 -24.93
N PRO A 497 -10.18 -34.01 -24.85
CA PRO A 497 -9.96 -34.88 -23.68
C PRO A 497 -8.54 -35.45 -23.57
N GLU A 498 -7.72 -35.38 -24.63
CA GLU A 498 -6.39 -36.02 -24.67
C GLU A 498 -5.25 -35.18 -24.09
N THR A 499 -5.54 -34.02 -23.48
CA THR A 499 -4.55 -33.27 -22.67
C THR A 499 -4.94 -33.22 -21.19
N PRO A 500 -4.80 -34.35 -20.45
CA PRO A 500 -5.31 -34.52 -19.08
C PRO A 500 -4.64 -33.61 -18.01
N SER A 501 -3.67 -32.77 -18.40
CA SER A 501 -2.98 -31.84 -17.51
C SER A 501 -3.49 -30.39 -17.57
N ARG A 502 -4.44 -30.06 -18.45
CA ARG A 502 -4.93 -28.68 -18.62
C ARG A 502 -6.10 -28.37 -17.70
N ARG A 503 -5.83 -27.65 -16.60
CA ARG A 503 -6.90 -26.95 -15.85
C ARG A 503 -7.16 -25.61 -16.49
N VAL A 504 -8.42 -25.35 -16.84
CA VAL A 504 -8.91 -24.04 -17.26
C VAL A 504 -9.66 -23.43 -16.08
N THR A 505 -9.32 -22.20 -15.73
CA THR A 505 -10.08 -21.39 -14.76
C THR A 505 -10.58 -20.16 -15.48
N VAL A 506 -11.90 -19.94 -15.43
CA VAL A 506 -12.54 -18.76 -16.00
C VAL A 506 -13.01 -17.88 -14.84
N LEU A 507 -12.54 -16.64 -14.80
CA LEU A 507 -13.00 -15.63 -13.85
C LEU A 507 -13.71 -14.53 -14.63
N ALA A 508 -14.95 -14.21 -14.24
CA ALA A 508 -15.69 -13.10 -14.79
C ALA A 508 -15.61 -11.90 -13.84
N ILE A 509 -15.19 -10.75 -14.37
CA ILE A 509 -15.17 -9.48 -13.65
C ILE A 509 -16.29 -8.60 -14.25
N PRO A 510 -17.30 -8.22 -13.44
CA PRO A 510 -18.37 -7.36 -13.92
C PRO A 510 -17.82 -6.04 -14.43
N ALA A 511 -18.30 -5.59 -15.59
CA ALA A 511 -17.94 -4.27 -16.11
C ALA A 511 -18.32 -3.19 -15.08
N TRP A 512 -17.33 -2.43 -14.58
CA TRP A 512 -17.60 -1.34 -13.67
C TRP A 512 -18.25 -0.20 -14.46
N ARG A 513 -19.58 -0.04 -14.31
CA ARG A 513 -20.29 1.11 -14.89
C ARG A 513 -20.12 2.29 -13.93
N GLU A 514 -19.37 3.31 -14.34
CA GLU A 514 -19.45 4.62 -13.71
C GLU A 514 -20.92 5.07 -13.75
N SER A 515 -21.52 5.27 -12.57
CA SER A 515 -22.86 5.86 -12.48
C SER A 515 -22.81 7.25 -13.09
N THR A 516 -23.62 7.49 -14.10
CA THR A 516 -23.74 8.78 -14.78
C THR A 516 -24.53 9.79 -13.96
#